data_AF-W0NRP7-F1
#
_entry.id   AF-W0NRP7-F1
#
_cell.length_a   1.000
_cell.length_b   1.000
_cell.length_c   1.000
_cell.angle_alpha   90.00
_cell.angle_beta   90.00
_cell.angle_gamma   90.00
#
_symmetry.space_group_name_H-M   'P 1'
#
loop_
_entity.id
_entity.type
_entity.pdbx_description
1 polymer ?
#
loop_
_entity_poly.entity_id
_entity_poly.type
_entity_poly.pdbx_seq_one_letter_code
_entity_poly.pdbx_strand_id
1 'polypeptide(L)'
;EGWADVALAAEFKRASPSKGDIATELNLRQQVKAYADAGASMISVLTEPKWFKGSLDDMMEAREVVQGMSQRPAILRKDFIIDVYQLLEARAYGADCVLLIVALLSQEQLIELIDATHNLGMCALVEVNSVQELDIALAAK
;
A
#
# COMPACT_ATOMS: atom_id res chain seq x y z
N GLU A 1 15.84 27.79 6.27
CA GLU A 1 14.78 27.28 5.37
C GLU A 1 15.20 25.89 4.93
N GLY A 2 14.86 24.88 5.73
CA GLY A 2 15.16 23.49 5.42
C GLY A 2 13.96 22.91 4.70
N TRP A 3 14.19 22.19 3.62
CA TRP A 3 13.19 21.27 3.08
C TRP A 3 12.67 20.44 4.25
N ALA A 4 11.35 20.44 4.48
CA ALA A 4 10.75 19.48 5.39
C ALA A 4 11.25 18.09 5.01
N ASP A 5 11.57 17.24 5.99
CA ASP A 5 12.01 15.87 5.75
C ASP A 5 11.10 15.20 4.72
N VAL A 6 11.67 14.78 3.58
CA VAL A 6 10.90 14.20 2.48
C VAL A 6 10.25 12.90 2.96
N ALA A 7 8.92 12.83 2.92
CA ALA A 7 8.19 11.61 3.22
C ALA A 7 8.14 10.71 1.97
N LEU A 8 8.92 9.63 1.97
CA LEU A 8 9.03 8.71 0.83
C LEU A 8 8.22 7.43 1.06
N ALA A 9 7.35 7.09 0.09
CA ALA A 9 6.77 5.76 -0.05
C ALA A 9 7.59 4.96 -1.07
N ALA A 10 8.42 4.02 -0.60
CA ALA A 10 9.24 3.16 -1.45
C ALA A 10 8.44 1.91 -1.85
N GLU A 11 8.41 1.58 -3.14
CA GLU A 11 7.62 0.45 -3.65
C GLU A 11 8.50 -0.77 -3.97
N PHE A 12 8.11 -1.93 -3.43
CA PHE A 12 8.64 -3.22 -3.84
C PHE A 12 7.73 -3.82 -4.92
N LYS A 13 8.26 -3.94 -6.15
CA LYS A 13 7.49 -4.37 -7.33
C LYS A 13 8.35 -5.23 -8.27
N ARG A 14 7.90 -6.46 -8.55
CA ARG A 14 8.61 -7.40 -9.45
C ARG A 14 8.23 -7.21 -10.92
N ALA A 15 6.97 -6.92 -11.21
CA ALA A 15 6.46 -6.75 -12.58
C ALA A 15 5.38 -5.66 -12.65
N SER A 16 5.03 -5.23 -13.87
CA SER A 16 3.82 -4.45 -14.12
C SER A 16 3.22 -4.75 -15.49
N PRO A 17 1.91 -4.56 -15.72
CA PRO A 17 1.29 -4.71 -17.04
C PRO A 17 1.99 -3.92 -18.15
N SER A 18 2.48 -2.72 -17.81
CA SER A 18 3.06 -1.78 -18.75
C SER A 18 4.52 -2.05 -19.10
N LYS A 19 5.29 -2.66 -18.19
CA LYS A 19 6.74 -2.88 -18.38
C LYS A 19 7.14 -4.36 -18.41
N GLY A 20 6.21 -5.28 -18.13
CA GLY A 20 6.53 -6.68 -17.93
C GLY A 20 7.35 -6.88 -16.67
N ASP A 21 8.36 -7.75 -16.75
CA ASP A 21 9.26 -8.04 -15.64
C ASP A 21 10.24 -6.89 -15.40
N ILE A 22 10.33 -6.46 -14.14
CA ILE A 22 11.19 -5.36 -13.68
C ILE A 22 12.34 -5.90 -12.84
N ALA A 23 12.01 -6.77 -11.89
CA ALA A 23 12.88 -7.13 -10.78
C ALA A 23 12.46 -8.48 -10.15
N THR A 24 12.34 -9.53 -10.96
CA THR A 24 11.82 -10.84 -10.48
C THR A 24 12.77 -11.53 -9.50
N GLU A 25 14.08 -11.37 -9.67
CA GLU A 25 15.13 -12.02 -8.86
C GLU A 25 15.48 -11.24 -7.59
N LEU A 26 14.79 -10.13 -7.32
CA LEU A 26 15.11 -9.23 -6.22
C LEU A 26 14.67 -9.84 -4.89
N ASN A 27 15.62 -9.97 -3.95
CA ASN A 27 15.33 -10.50 -2.63
C ASN A 27 14.52 -9.48 -1.82
N LEU A 28 13.31 -9.89 -1.42
CA LEU A 28 12.38 -9.03 -0.70
C LEU A 28 12.96 -8.50 0.61
N ARG A 29 13.51 -9.38 1.47
CA ARG A 29 14.05 -8.97 2.77
C ARG A 29 15.16 -7.94 2.64
N GLN A 30 16.10 -8.19 1.72
CA GLN A 30 17.21 -7.27 1.47
C GLN A 30 16.72 -5.91 0.99
N GLN A 31 15.77 -5.89 0.05
CA GLN A 31 15.26 -4.64 -0.52
C GLN A 31 14.42 -3.84 0.47
N VAL A 32 13.53 -4.50 1.23
CA VAL A 32 12.71 -3.88 2.27
C VAL A 32 13.59 -3.31 3.38
N LYS A 33 14.61 -4.05 3.82
CA LYS A 33 15.57 -3.54 4.80
C LYS A 33 16.33 -2.32 4.26
N ALA A 34 16.78 -2.38 3.01
CA ALA A 34 17.47 -1.25 2.38
C ALA A 34 16.58 0.00 2.31
N TYR A 35 15.29 -0.14 2.00
CA TYR A 35 14.34 0.98 2.02
C TYR A 35 14.16 1.57 3.42
N ALA A 36 14.00 0.70 4.44
CA ALA A 36 13.84 1.14 5.82
C ALA A 36 15.10 1.84 6.35
N ASP A 37 16.29 1.27 6.12
CA ASP A 37 17.58 1.85 6.53
C ASP A 37 17.84 3.21 5.83
N ALA A 38 17.32 3.39 4.61
CA ALA A 38 17.42 4.63 3.86
C ALA A 38 16.42 5.72 4.32
N GLY A 39 15.56 5.42 5.30
CA GLY A 39 14.61 6.38 5.87
C GLY A 39 13.28 6.49 5.12
N ALA A 40 12.87 5.46 4.38
CA ALA A 40 11.51 5.43 3.81
C ALA A 40 10.46 5.59 4.93
N SER A 41 9.44 6.42 4.70
CA SER A 41 8.33 6.59 5.65
C SER A 41 7.27 5.49 5.50
N MET A 42 7.17 4.93 4.30
CA MET A 42 6.24 3.86 3.95
C MET A 42 6.91 2.91 2.97
N ILE A 43 6.60 1.62 3.09
CA ILE A 43 6.96 0.60 2.11
C ILE A 43 5.65 0.07 1.51
N SER A 44 5.49 0.31 0.22
CA SER A 44 4.40 -0.20 -0.61
C SER A 44 4.77 -1.58 -1.13
N VAL A 45 3.95 -2.59 -0.84
CA VAL A 45 4.18 -3.96 -1.29
C VAL A 45 3.03 -4.38 -2.19
N LEU A 46 3.37 -4.75 -3.43
CA LEU A 46 2.39 -5.29 -4.37
C LEU A 46 1.97 -6.69 -3.92
N THR A 47 0.68 -6.91 -3.74
CA THR A 47 0.12 -8.22 -3.34
C THR A 47 -0.66 -8.92 -4.45
N GLU A 48 -0.90 -8.22 -5.57
CA GLU A 48 -1.63 -8.77 -6.72
C GLU A 48 -0.75 -9.79 -7.49
N PRO A 49 -1.21 -11.04 -7.68
CA PRO A 49 -0.37 -12.12 -8.17
C PRO A 49 -0.23 -12.17 -9.70
N LYS A 50 -1.26 -11.79 -10.46
CA LYS A 50 -1.32 -12.06 -11.91
C LYS A 50 -0.44 -11.11 -12.72
N TRP A 51 -0.51 -9.83 -12.41
CA TRP A 51 0.09 -8.75 -13.17
C TRP A 51 1.35 -8.20 -12.53
N PHE A 52 1.39 -8.17 -11.20
CA PHE A 52 2.53 -7.62 -10.45
C PHE A 52 3.47 -8.70 -9.89
N LYS A 53 3.05 -9.99 -9.94
CA LYS A 53 3.77 -11.13 -9.37
C LYS A 53 4.08 -10.92 -7.88
N GLY A 54 3.12 -10.31 -7.17
CA GLY A 54 3.15 -10.09 -5.72
C GLY A 54 2.36 -11.16 -4.97
N SER A 55 2.38 -11.08 -3.64
CA SER A 55 1.58 -11.95 -2.77
C SER A 55 1.33 -11.31 -1.40
N LEU A 56 0.34 -11.80 -0.67
CA LEU A 56 0.14 -11.40 0.74
C LEU A 56 1.31 -11.86 1.63
N ASP A 57 1.93 -13.00 1.33
CA ASP A 57 3.10 -13.51 2.06
C ASP A 57 4.29 -12.56 1.91
N ASP A 58 4.50 -11.96 0.74
CA ASP A 58 5.51 -10.91 0.53
C ASP A 58 5.30 -9.72 1.47
N MET A 59 4.05 -9.31 1.68
CA MET A 59 3.72 -8.20 2.57
C MET A 59 3.94 -8.56 4.04
N MET A 60 3.54 -9.76 4.45
CA MET A 60 3.81 -10.26 5.80
C MET A 60 5.32 -10.33 6.07
N GLU A 61 6.09 -10.84 5.11
CA GLU A 61 7.55 -10.88 5.21
C GLU A 61 8.15 -9.47 5.30
N ALA A 62 7.65 -8.52 4.51
CA ALA A 62 8.09 -7.12 4.57
C ALA A 62 7.80 -6.50 5.95
N ARG A 63 6.64 -6.80 6.55
CA ARG A 63 6.28 -6.37 7.90
C ARG A 63 7.24 -6.94 8.95
N GLU A 64 7.58 -8.22 8.86
CA GLU A 64 8.53 -8.86 9.76
C GLU A 64 9.92 -8.23 9.69
N VAL A 65 10.41 -7.89 8.49
CA VAL A 65 11.74 -7.30 8.28
C VAL A 65 11.93 -5.99 9.03
N VAL A 66 10.88 -5.16 9.09
CA VAL A 66 10.92 -3.84 9.74
C VAL A 66 10.43 -3.89 11.18
N GLN A 67 10.00 -5.05 11.67
CA GLN A 67 9.46 -5.21 13.01
C GLN A 67 10.55 -4.90 14.06
N GLY A 68 10.17 -4.11 15.08
CA GLY A 68 11.07 -3.73 16.18
C GLY A 68 12.01 -2.55 15.88
N MET A 69 11.98 -2.00 14.66
CA MET A 69 12.67 -0.74 14.36
C MET A 69 11.99 0.44 15.08
N SER A 70 12.78 1.32 15.70
CA SER A 70 12.27 2.50 16.44
C SER A 70 11.52 3.48 15.55
N GLN A 71 11.97 3.63 14.29
CA GLN A 71 11.34 4.43 13.25
C GLN A 71 10.89 3.53 12.10
N ARG A 72 10.03 2.56 12.42
CA ARG A 72 9.51 1.59 11.46
C ARG A 72 8.66 2.29 10.37
N PRO A 73 8.91 2.06 9.07
CA PRO A 73 8.02 2.51 8.01
C PRO A 73 6.64 1.85 8.09
N ALA A 74 5.60 2.56 7.66
CA ALA A 74 4.28 1.97 7.46
C ALA A 74 4.31 0.95 6.31
N ILE A 75 3.58 -0.16 6.44
CA ILE A 75 3.39 -1.14 5.36
C ILE A 75 2.06 -0.86 4.67
N LEU A 76 2.12 -0.60 3.36
CA LEU A 76 0.94 -0.41 2.51
C LEU A 76 0.68 -1.68 1.69
N ARG A 77 -0.55 -2.22 1.80
CA ARG A 77 -1.06 -3.20 0.85
C ARG A 77 -1.38 -2.49 -0.46
N LYS A 78 -0.55 -2.69 -1.49
CA LYS A 78 -0.77 -2.17 -2.84
C LYS A 78 -1.47 -3.23 -3.68
N ASP A 79 -2.78 -3.11 -3.78
CA ASP A 79 -3.65 -4.06 -4.48
C ASP A 79 -4.92 -3.36 -4.96
N PHE A 80 -5.74 -4.06 -5.75
CA PHE A 80 -7.07 -3.61 -6.15
C PHE A 80 -8.11 -4.04 -5.11
N ILE A 81 -8.35 -3.17 -4.12
CA ILE A 81 -9.29 -3.43 -3.02
C ILE A 81 -10.69 -2.94 -3.41
N ILE A 82 -11.65 -3.86 -3.41
CA ILE A 82 -13.06 -3.63 -3.77
C ILE A 82 -14.05 -4.20 -2.73
N ASP A 83 -13.56 -4.92 -1.72
CA ASP A 83 -14.37 -5.59 -0.70
C ASP A 83 -13.72 -5.51 0.69
N VAL A 84 -14.55 -5.41 1.73
CA VAL A 84 -14.12 -5.37 3.14
C VAL A 84 -13.33 -6.62 3.54
N TYR A 85 -13.61 -7.77 2.93
CA TYR A 85 -12.83 -8.99 3.14
C TYR A 85 -11.33 -8.77 2.85
N GLN A 86 -10.99 -8.01 1.81
CA GLN A 86 -9.60 -7.68 1.48
C GLN A 86 -8.97 -6.76 2.53
N LEU A 87 -9.76 -5.93 3.22
CA LEU A 87 -9.27 -5.13 4.35
C LEU A 87 -8.95 -6.00 5.57
N LEU A 88 -9.79 -7.02 5.83
CA LEU A 88 -9.54 -7.99 6.88
C LEU A 88 -8.26 -8.80 6.61
N GLU A 89 -8.07 -9.25 5.37
CA GLU A 89 -6.81 -9.87 4.94
C GLU A 89 -5.63 -8.92 5.12
N ALA A 90 -5.75 -7.67 4.67
CA ALA A 90 -4.67 -6.69 4.79
C ALA A 90 -4.25 -6.53 6.26
N ARG A 91 -5.23 -6.40 7.15
CA ARG A 91 -4.97 -6.28 8.58
C ARG A 91 -4.34 -7.53 9.17
N ALA A 92 -4.86 -8.71 8.82
CA ALA A 92 -4.34 -10.00 9.29
C ALA A 92 -2.88 -10.23 8.86
N TYR A 93 -2.50 -9.74 7.67
CA TYR A 93 -1.14 -9.82 7.12
C TYR A 93 -0.26 -8.61 7.50
N GLY A 94 -0.71 -7.78 8.45
CA GLY A 94 0.13 -6.76 9.09
C GLY A 94 0.25 -5.43 8.35
N ALA A 95 -0.68 -5.13 7.43
CA ALA A 95 -0.76 -3.81 6.81
C ALA A 95 -1.07 -2.72 7.84
N ASP A 96 -0.43 -1.57 7.67
CA ASP A 96 -0.79 -0.32 8.36
C ASP A 96 -1.68 0.54 7.48
N CYS A 97 -1.56 0.42 6.16
CA CYS A 97 -2.33 1.16 5.18
C CYS A 97 -2.82 0.27 4.04
N VAL A 98 -3.86 0.71 3.35
CA VAL A 98 -4.42 0.07 2.14
C VAL A 98 -4.61 1.09 1.03
N LEU A 99 -4.55 0.65 -0.23
CA LEU A 99 -4.85 1.48 -1.39
C LEU A 99 -6.34 1.36 -1.76
N LEU A 100 -7.03 2.49 -1.89
CA LEU A 100 -8.37 2.56 -2.46
C LEU A 100 -8.32 3.41 -3.73
N ILE A 101 -8.74 2.86 -4.87
CA ILE A 101 -8.67 3.55 -6.17
C ILE A 101 -10.07 4.01 -6.55
N VAL A 102 -10.27 5.32 -6.65
CA VAL A 102 -11.61 5.89 -6.92
C VAL A 102 -12.20 5.38 -8.23
N ALA A 103 -11.38 5.24 -9.27
CA ALA A 103 -11.83 4.73 -10.57
C ALA A 103 -12.40 3.29 -10.54
N LEU A 104 -12.21 2.54 -9.45
CA LEU A 104 -12.70 1.16 -9.29
C LEU A 104 -13.92 1.05 -8.38
N LEU A 105 -14.32 2.12 -7.71
CA LEU A 105 -15.28 2.09 -6.62
C LEU A 105 -16.44 3.06 -6.89
N SER A 106 -17.65 2.64 -6.54
CA SER A 106 -18.75 3.60 -6.38
C SER A 106 -18.52 4.50 -5.16
N GLN A 107 -19.21 5.64 -5.10
CA GLN A 107 -19.16 6.55 -3.95
C GLN A 107 -19.50 5.81 -2.64
N GLU A 108 -20.54 4.98 -2.66
CA GLU A 108 -20.99 4.20 -1.49
C GLU A 108 -19.92 3.21 -1.04
N GLN A 109 -19.32 2.46 -1.97
CA GLN A 109 -18.22 1.54 -1.65
C GLN A 109 -16.98 2.26 -1.13
N LEU A 110 -16.65 3.43 -1.69
CA LEU A 110 -15.50 4.21 -1.23
C LEU A 110 -15.67 4.63 0.23
N ILE A 111 -16.86 5.15 0.60
CA ILE A 111 -17.18 5.51 1.98
C ILE A 111 -17.09 4.28 2.89
N GLU A 112 -17.75 3.18 2.51
CA GLU A 112 -17.73 1.94 3.29
C GLU A 112 -16.31 1.43 3.54
N LEU A 113 -15.47 1.40 2.50
CA LEU A 113 -14.10 0.90 2.60
C LEU A 113 -13.19 1.84 3.39
N ILE A 114 -13.38 3.16 3.30
CA ILE A 114 -12.65 4.13 4.14
C ILE A 114 -13.02 3.92 5.61
N ASP A 115 -14.30 3.84 5.94
CA ASP A 115 -14.78 3.64 7.30
C ASP A 115 -14.31 2.30 7.88
N ALA A 116 -14.45 1.22 7.10
CA ALA A 116 -13.96 -0.10 7.49
C ALA A 116 -12.44 -0.11 7.73
N THR A 117 -11.67 0.56 6.88
CA THR A 117 -10.22 0.69 7.03
C THR A 117 -9.85 1.37 8.35
N HIS A 118 -10.50 2.49 8.66
CA HIS A 118 -10.26 3.21 9.92
C HIS A 118 -10.71 2.41 11.15
N ASN A 119 -11.86 1.73 11.06
CA ASN A 119 -12.36 0.86 12.14
C ASN A 119 -11.42 -0.33 12.43
N LEU A 120 -10.66 -0.79 11.44
CA LEU A 120 -9.62 -1.80 11.59
C LEU A 120 -8.27 -1.25 12.09
N GLY A 121 -8.18 0.07 12.33
CA GLY A 121 -6.96 0.73 12.80
C GLY A 121 -5.87 0.83 11.74
N MET A 122 -6.26 0.94 10.47
CA MET A 122 -5.38 1.18 9.32
C MET A 122 -5.68 2.55 8.69
N CYS A 123 -4.80 3.03 7.82
CA CYS A 123 -5.03 4.25 7.02
C CYS A 123 -5.44 3.90 5.58
N ALA A 124 -6.40 4.63 5.02
CA ALA A 124 -6.75 4.53 3.61
C ALA A 124 -5.93 5.53 2.77
N LEU A 125 -5.13 5.04 1.83
CA LEU A 125 -4.53 5.84 0.77
C LEU A 125 -5.47 5.86 -0.43
N VAL A 126 -6.14 7.00 -0.66
CA VAL A 126 -7.09 7.16 -1.75
C VAL A 126 -6.39 7.70 -2.99
N GLU A 127 -6.35 6.90 -4.06
CA GLU A 127 -5.75 7.24 -5.35
C GLU A 127 -6.78 7.85 -6.30
N VAL A 128 -6.42 8.99 -6.89
CA VAL A 128 -7.23 9.74 -7.86
C VAL A 128 -6.37 10.10 -9.07
N ASN A 129 -6.95 10.05 -10.27
CA ASN A 129 -6.30 10.41 -11.53
C ASN A 129 -6.98 11.55 -12.29
N SER A 130 -8.03 12.15 -11.72
CA SER A 130 -8.74 13.29 -12.31
C SER A 130 -9.28 14.23 -11.23
N VAL A 131 -9.64 15.45 -11.62
CA VAL A 131 -10.30 16.41 -10.72
C VAL A 131 -11.66 15.86 -10.27
N GLN A 132 -12.37 15.16 -11.14
CA GLN A 132 -13.65 14.52 -10.83
C GLN A 132 -13.49 13.43 -9.78
N GLU A 133 -12.45 12.58 -9.89
CA GLU A 133 -12.14 11.59 -8.87
C GLU A 133 -11.72 12.22 -7.54
N LEU A 134 -11.03 13.38 -7.58
CA LEU A 134 -10.72 14.14 -6.38
C LEU A 134 -11.98 14.65 -5.67
N ASP A 135 -12.96 15.17 -6.42
CA ASP A 135 -14.23 15.62 -5.85
C ASP A 135 -15.00 14.46 -5.17
N ILE A 136 -15.03 13.29 -5.81
CA ILE A 136 -15.60 12.04 -5.25
C ILE A 136 -14.88 11.64 -3.95
N ALA A 137 -13.54 11.66 -3.96
CA ALA A 137 -12.72 11.33 -2.79
C ALA A 137 -12.95 12.30 -1.62
N LEU A 138 -13.06 13.60 -1.90
CA LEU A 138 -13.33 14.62 -0.88
C LEU A 138 -14.74 14.52 -0.31
N ALA A 139 -15.71 14.06 -1.10
CA ALA A 139 -17.08 13.80 -0.64
C ALA A 139 -17.22 12.52 0.19
N ALA A 140 -16.23 11.62 0.14
CA ALA A 140 -16.20 10.37 0.92
C ALA A 140 -15.55 10.52 2.30
N LYS A 141 -15.22 11.74 2.71
CA LYS A 141 -14.48 12.07 3.94
C LYS A 141 -15.40 12.52 5.08
#